data_AF-A0A926DWE4-F1
#
_entry.id   AF-A0A926DWE4-F1
#
_cell.length_a   1.000
_cell.length_b   1.000
_cell.length_c   1.000
_cell.angle_alpha   90.00
_cell.angle_beta   90.00
_cell.angle_gamma   90.00
#
_symmetry.space_group_name_H-M   'P 1'
#
loop_
_entity.id
_entity.type
_entity.pdbx_description
1 polymer ?
#
loop_
_entity_poly.entity_id
_entity_poly.type
_entity_poly.pdbx_seq_one_letter_code
_entity_poly.pdbx_strand_id
1 'polypeptide(L)' 'MPALAMGYVPMQQWRKLYEPEVALSRATLFMELDKPFIGEEVRSK' A
#
# COMPACT_ATOMS: atom_id res chain seq x y z
N MET A 1 8.43 -4.68 32.58
CA MET A 1 7.75 -3.50 32.00
C MET A 1 6.92 -3.99 30.82
N PRO A 2 5.58 -4.08 30.91
CA PRO A 2 4.76 -4.47 29.76
C PRO A 2 4.76 -3.33 28.73
N ALA A 3 4.86 -3.66 27.44
CA ALA A 3 4.76 -2.68 26.35
C ALA A 3 3.35 -2.05 26.34
N LEU A 4 3.26 -0.72 26.27
CA LEU A 4 2.03 0.05 26.47
C LEU A 4 0.95 -0.22 25.39
N ALA A 5 1.33 -0.77 24.24
CA ALA A 5 0.46 -1.39 23.25
C ALA A 5 1.32 -2.17 22.24
N MET A 6 0.97 -3.43 21.95
CA MET A 6 1.51 -4.17 20.82
C MET A 6 0.43 -4.24 19.74
N GLY A 7 0.65 -3.58 18.61
CA GLY A 7 -0.18 -3.72 17.42
C GLY A 7 0.27 -4.94 16.61
N TYR A 8 -0.68 -5.79 16.21
CA TYR A 8 -0.38 -6.86 15.25
C TYR A 8 -0.47 -6.31 13.83
N VAL A 9 0.64 -6.38 13.08
CA VAL A 9 0.64 -6.05 11.65
C VAL A 9 0.28 -7.32 10.88
N PRO A 10 -0.81 -7.34 10.11
CA PRO A 10 -1.14 -8.50 9.29
C PRO A 10 -0.07 -8.72 8.23
N MET A 11 0.24 -9.99 7.95
CA MET A 11 1.12 -10.33 6.83
C MET A 11 0.46 -9.91 5.51
N GLN A 12 1.15 -9.11 4.72
CA GLN A 12 0.66 -8.68 3.41
C GLN A 12 0.74 -9.84 2.41
N GLN A 13 -0.41 -10.25 1.89
CA GLN A 13 -0.48 -11.25 0.82
C GLN A 13 -0.10 -10.62 -0.52
N TRP A 14 0.66 -11.36 -1.33
CA TRP A 14 0.97 -10.94 -2.68
C TRP A 14 -0.27 -11.10 -3.56
N ARG A 15 -0.59 -10.06 -4.32
CA ARG A 15 -1.75 -10.01 -5.22
C ARG A 15 -1.27 -9.78 -6.66
N LYS A 16 -2.04 -9.04 -7.44
CA LYS A 16 -1.66 -8.63 -8.79
C LYS A 16 -0.47 -7.68 -8.72
N LEU A 17 0.66 -8.13 -9.26
CA LEU A 17 1.89 -7.37 -9.33
C LEU A 17 2.17 -6.90 -10.76
N TYR A 18 2.79 -5.74 -10.88
CA TYR A 18 3.40 -5.33 -12.13
C TYR A 18 4.67 -6.13 -12.44
N GLU A 19 4.99 -6.23 -13.73
CA GLU A 19 6.35 -6.59 -14.15
C GLU A 19 7.37 -5.55 -13.63
N PRO A 20 8.63 -5.93 -13.36
CA PRO A 20 9.60 -5.05 -12.70
C PRO A 20 9.80 -3.68 -13.36
N GLU A 21 9.85 -3.62 -14.69
CA GLU A 21 10.01 -2.37 -15.45
C GLU A 21 8.82 -1.43 -15.26
N VAL A 22 7.61 -1.98 -15.25
CA VAL A 22 6.37 -1.23 -15.02
C VAL A 22 6.30 -0.78 -13.56
N ALA A 23 6.62 -1.66 -12.61
CA ALA A 23 6.65 -1.33 -11.19
C ALA A 23 7.59 -0.16 -10.88
N LEU A 24 8.78 -0.14 -11.51
CA LEU A 24 9.74 0.95 -11.39
C LEU A 24 9.14 2.28 -11.88
N SER A 25 8.47 2.26 -13.03
CA SER A 25 7.82 3.46 -13.58
C SER A 25 6.64 3.98 -12.73
N ARG A 26 5.91 3.07 -12.07
CA ARG A 26 4.74 3.40 -11.22
C ARG A 26 5.10 3.70 -9.77
N ALA A 27 6.36 3.49 -9.38
CA ALA A 27 6.83 3.57 -7.99
C ALA A 27 6.05 2.66 -7.01
N THR A 28 5.42 1.59 -7.52
CA THR A 28 4.75 0.56 -6.72
C THR A 28 4.76 -0.77 -7.47
N LEU A 29 5.03 -1.87 -6.76
CA LEU A 29 4.90 -3.23 -7.30
C LEU A 29 3.45 -3.70 -7.33
N PHE A 30 2.63 -3.22 -6.38
CA PHE A 30 1.26 -3.67 -6.20
C PHE A 30 0.31 -2.79 -7.01
N MET A 31 -0.38 -3.37 -7.98
CA MET A 31 -1.31 -2.62 -8.86
C MET A 31 -2.43 -1.94 -8.06
N GLU A 32 -2.87 -2.55 -6.97
CA GLU A 32 -3.95 -2.00 -6.13
C GLU A 32 -3.56 -0.73 -5.35
N LEU A 33 -2.25 -0.46 -5.25
CA LEU A 33 -1.72 0.75 -4.63
C LEU A 33 -1.47 1.87 -5.65
N ASP A 34 -1.51 1.58 -6.96
CA ASP A 34 -1.41 2.59 -8.03
C ASP A 34 -2.74 3.35 -8.16
N LYS A 35 -3.01 4.20 -7.17
CA LYS A 35 -4.23 5.01 -7.08
C LYS A 35 -3.95 6.43 -7.58
N PRO A 36 -4.90 7.07 -8.29
CA PRO A 36 -4.72 8.44 -8.77
C PRO A 36 -4.46 9.40 -7.61
N PHE A 37 -3.46 10.27 -7.77
CA PHE A 37 -3.21 11.35 -6.84
C PHE A 37 -4.20 12.49 -7.11
N ILE A 38 -5.20 12.62 -6.24
CA ILE A 38 -6.25 13.65 -6.38
C ILE A 38 -5.87 14.99 -5.76
N GLY A 39 -4.75 15.09 -5.01
CA GLY A 39 -4.31 16.33 -4.34
C GLY A 39 -5.23 16.81 -3.21
N GLU A 40 -6.31 16.09 -2.94
CA GLU A 40 -7.33 16.40 -1.95
C GLU A 40 -7.43 15.27 -0.91
N GLU A 41 -7.96 15.61 0.27
CA GLU A 41 -8.24 14.61 1.30
C GLU A 41 -9.35 13.65 0.82
N VAL A 42 -9.06 12.35 0.81
CA VAL A 42 -10.07 11.32 0.52
C VAL A 42 -11.07 11.28 1.67
N ARG A 43 -12.19 12.01 1.54
CA ARG A 43 -13.31 11.93 2.48
C ARG A 43 -14.08 10.64 2.21
N SER A 44 -13.86 9.62 3.04
CA SER A 44 -14.79 8.49 3.09
C SER A 44 -16.10 8.98 3.68
N LYS A 45 -17.18 8.87 2.89
CA LYS A 45 -18.54 9.11 3.37
C LYS A 45 -19.05 7.93 4.19
#